data_AF-A0A5D2PVR6-F1
#
_entry.id   AF-A0A5D2PVR6-F1
#
_cell.length_a   1.000
_cell.length_b   1.000
_cell.length_c   1.000
_cell.angle_alpha   90.00
_cell.angle_beta   90.00
_cell.angle_gamma   90.00
#
_symmetry.space_group_name_H-M   'P 1'
#
loop_
_entity.id
_entity.type
_entity.pdbx_description
1 polymer ?
#
loop_
_entity_poly.entity_id
_entity_poly.type
_entity_poly.pdbx_seq_one_letter_code
_entity_poly.pdbx_strand_id
1 'polypeptide(L)'
;MASNGASTEQGVRDATENSLEKIKRQLASGSGRNLLQGPLLKRSETLRKWNERWVILDPTTGKMEYKTRRNEPSIKGIITFDENSVISMSPVNFHGLPKYDGCCFYIGTPQKKDYFLCAETPGAARAWVSTLHATQLVLKAHKEAVNSLSGNGSAKLGTVATVVAAANSTAKECSKEIEAAMQVSLRNVLGLVANRPTDGPMDDFTVMKETLRVKDEELQNLARDLRARDSTIREIADKLSETAEAAESAASAAHAMDEHRRIACEEIERLTKDSEKQREAFMLKLRESEERLGFLSKERDQLIKQRDSAMQEAHTWRNELAKARERVVILEAAVLRAEEKVRVAETDAEARIKEAEQKEAAAVKEKQDLLAYVNALQAHLQRQQSDTKQIFEEKTESSNTSNSPPDTKDVELLENVDKACLSVSRTASVPEESVVHMAADEVNIQPVGEGEWSDIQATDARIADVREIAPEAEGSSHDISVVSPAINNQHDQGPNSFHQP
;
A
#
# COMPACT_ATOMS: atom_id res chain seq x y z
N MET A 1 16.74 19.19 6.85
CA MET A 1 15.52 19.94 6.48
C MET A 1 14.34 19.28 7.17
N ALA A 2 13.47 20.02 7.86
CA ALA A 2 12.32 19.44 8.56
C ALA A 2 11.18 20.46 8.70
N SER A 3 10.28 20.48 7.71
CA SER A 3 8.97 21.13 7.79
C SER A 3 8.10 20.63 6.63
N ASN A 4 6.98 19.97 6.95
CA ASN A 4 5.75 19.80 6.16
C ASN A 4 4.92 18.67 6.79
N GLY A 5 3.90 19.05 7.58
CA GLY A 5 2.98 18.09 8.23
C GLY A 5 1.72 18.75 8.78
N ALA A 6 1.85 19.95 9.37
CA ALA A 6 0.73 20.69 9.95
C ALA A 6 -0.36 21.14 8.94
N SER A 7 -0.02 21.27 7.66
CA SER A 7 -0.95 21.70 6.60
C SER A 7 -2.04 20.67 6.30
N THR A 8 -1.75 19.37 6.47
CA THR A 8 -2.70 18.29 6.13
C THR A 8 -3.82 18.18 7.17
N GLU A 9 -3.50 18.28 8.47
CA GLU A 9 -4.51 18.20 9.53
C GLU A 9 -5.49 19.39 9.51
N GLN A 10 -4.99 20.60 9.23
CA GLN A 10 -5.82 21.79 9.12
C GLN A 10 -6.81 21.66 7.96
N GLY A 11 -6.35 21.25 6.78
CA GLY A 11 -7.21 21.02 5.62
C GLY A 11 -8.30 19.96 5.85
N VAL A 12 -8.04 18.93 6.65
CA VAL A 12 -9.05 17.93 7.03
C VAL A 12 -10.07 18.49 8.02
N ARG A 13 -9.67 19.34 8.98
CA ARG A 13 -10.60 20.04 9.87
C ARG A 13 -11.50 21.00 9.09
N ASP A 14 -10.91 21.86 8.27
CA ASP A 14 -11.65 22.83 7.46
C ASP A 14 -12.62 22.12 6.48
N ALA A 15 -12.22 20.97 5.92
CA ALA A 15 -13.08 20.15 5.06
C ALA A 15 -14.24 19.48 5.83
N THR A 16 -13.99 18.97 7.04
CA THR A 16 -15.05 18.36 7.87
C THR A 16 -16.03 19.39 8.42
N GLU A 17 -15.58 20.59 8.80
CA GLU A 17 -16.45 21.70 9.20
C GLU A 17 -17.28 22.22 8.01
N ASN A 18 -16.68 22.42 6.84
CA ASN A 18 -17.39 22.82 5.61
C ASN A 18 -18.40 21.74 5.14
N SER A 19 -18.08 20.45 5.36
CA SER A 19 -19.03 19.35 5.17
C SER A 19 -20.21 19.43 6.15
N LEU A 20 -19.92 19.62 7.45
CA LEU A 20 -20.93 19.79 8.49
C LEU A 20 -21.85 20.99 8.20
N GLU A 21 -21.30 22.10 7.69
CA GLU A 21 -22.06 23.29 7.28
C GLU A 21 -22.92 23.09 6.03
N LYS A 22 -22.49 22.24 5.08
CA LYS A 22 -23.33 21.82 3.95
C LYS A 22 -24.49 20.93 4.41
N ILE A 23 -24.21 20.00 5.34
CA ILE A 23 -25.23 19.14 5.95
C ILE A 23 -26.26 20.00 6.69
N LYS A 24 -25.82 20.90 7.59
CA LYS A 24 -26.70 21.87 8.28
C LYS A 24 -27.57 22.67 7.30
N ARG A 25 -27.00 23.20 6.22
CA ARG A 25 -27.75 23.98 5.21
C ARG A 25 -28.76 23.16 4.42
N GLN A 26 -28.43 21.95 3.99
CA GLN A 26 -29.37 21.08 3.28
C GLN A 26 -30.55 20.67 4.19
N LEU A 27 -30.30 20.43 5.48
CA LEU A 27 -31.33 20.09 6.45
C LEU A 27 -32.21 21.30 6.84
N ALA A 28 -31.59 22.46 7.07
CA ALA A 28 -32.32 23.70 7.37
C ALA A 28 -33.31 24.10 6.25
N SER A 29 -33.04 23.72 5.00
CA SER A 29 -33.93 23.95 3.84
C SER A 29 -35.29 23.22 3.92
N GLY A 30 -35.44 22.25 4.84
CA GLY A 30 -36.71 21.56 5.13
C GLY A 30 -37.43 22.02 6.40
N SER A 31 -36.72 22.65 7.34
CA SER A 31 -37.28 23.06 8.65
C SER A 31 -38.41 24.09 8.49
N GLY A 32 -39.41 24.01 9.36
CA GLY A 32 -40.58 24.90 9.35
C GLY A 32 -41.66 24.58 8.28
N ARG A 33 -41.42 23.66 7.34
CA ARG A 33 -42.36 23.41 6.22
C ARG A 33 -43.54 22.50 6.57
N ASN A 34 -43.37 21.53 7.48
CA ASN A 34 -44.44 20.64 7.95
C ASN A 34 -44.43 20.54 9.48
N LEU A 35 -44.70 21.66 10.16
CA LEU A 35 -44.80 21.71 11.63
C LEU A 35 -46.09 21.04 12.11
N LEU A 36 -45.97 20.10 13.05
CA LEU A 36 -47.13 19.58 13.76
C LEU A 36 -47.49 20.57 14.88
N GLN A 37 -48.73 21.08 14.88
CA GLN A 37 -49.16 22.06 15.87
C GLN A 37 -50.62 21.86 16.32
N GLY A 38 -50.90 22.19 17.58
CA GLY A 38 -52.24 22.05 18.14
C GLY A 38 -52.32 22.35 19.65
N PRO A 39 -53.54 22.30 20.22
CA PRO A 39 -53.73 22.39 21.65
C PRO A 39 -53.32 21.09 22.34
N LEU A 40 -52.57 21.21 23.45
CA LEU A 40 -52.31 20.11 24.38
C LEU A 40 -52.47 20.60 25.82
N LEU A 41 -53.04 19.75 26.66
CA LEU A 41 -52.99 19.91 28.11
C LEU A 41 -51.62 19.42 28.57
N LYS A 42 -50.77 20.33 29.04
CA LYS A 42 -49.48 20.01 29.66
C LYS A 42 -49.61 20.05 31.17
N ARG A 43 -49.16 19.00 31.86
CA ARG A 43 -49.04 19.02 33.32
C ARG A 43 -47.89 19.94 33.76
N SER A 44 -48.11 20.77 34.78
CA SER A 44 -47.03 21.49 35.43
C SER A 44 -46.22 20.53 36.33
N GLU A 45 -44.90 20.69 36.27
CA GLU A 45 -43.93 19.83 36.97
C GLU A 45 -44.04 19.99 38.49
N THR A 46 -44.04 21.24 38.97
CA THR A 46 -44.17 21.60 40.39
C THR A 46 -45.60 21.47 40.92
N LEU A 47 -46.55 22.20 40.33
CA LEU A 47 -47.93 22.30 40.84
C LEU A 47 -48.84 21.12 40.44
N ARG A 48 -48.33 20.14 39.67
CA ARG A 48 -49.06 18.95 39.13
C ARG A 48 -50.36 19.25 38.36
N LYS A 49 -50.64 20.52 38.07
CA LYS A 49 -51.86 21.07 37.48
C LYS A 49 -51.83 21.04 35.95
N TRP A 50 -52.92 20.60 35.35
CA TRP A 50 -53.11 20.65 33.90
C TRP A 50 -53.27 22.08 33.39
N ASN A 51 -52.62 22.37 32.27
CA ASN A 51 -52.54 23.69 31.66
C ASN A 51 -52.64 23.52 30.13
N GLU A 52 -53.64 24.13 29.51
CA GLU A 52 -53.70 24.21 28.05
C GLU A 52 -52.51 25.02 27.50
N ARG A 53 -51.88 24.52 26.44
CA ARG A 53 -50.81 25.18 25.71
C ARG A 53 -51.00 24.92 24.22
N TRP A 54 -50.68 25.91 23.40
CA TRP A 54 -50.46 25.67 21.98
C TRP A 54 -49.05 25.12 21.80
N VAL A 55 -48.93 23.90 21.29
CA VAL A 55 -47.66 23.20 21.09
C VAL A 55 -47.31 23.17 19.61
N ILE A 56 -46.03 23.30 19.30
CA ILE A 56 -45.48 23.30 17.94
C ILE A 56 -44.27 22.36 17.95
N LEU A 57 -44.26 21.35 17.08
CA LEU A 57 -43.15 20.42 16.89
C LEU A 57 -42.60 20.56 15.46
N ASP A 58 -41.31 20.82 15.35
CA ASP A 58 -40.57 20.63 14.10
C ASP A 58 -40.01 19.19 14.02
N PRO A 59 -40.58 18.32 13.16
CA PRO A 59 -40.13 16.94 13.04
C PRO A 59 -38.74 16.80 12.38
N THR A 60 -38.18 17.89 11.83
CA THR A 60 -36.86 17.90 11.20
C THR A 60 -35.73 18.23 12.18
N THR A 61 -36.03 18.86 13.31
CA THR A 61 -35.02 19.34 14.28
C THR A 61 -35.23 18.85 15.71
N GLY A 62 -36.35 18.16 16.01
CA GLY A 62 -36.71 17.78 17.38
C GLY A 62 -37.21 18.94 18.25
N LYS A 63 -37.35 20.14 17.68
CA LYS A 63 -37.71 21.34 18.43
C LYS A 63 -39.20 21.35 18.76
N MET A 64 -39.56 20.98 20.00
CA MET A 64 -40.92 20.99 20.51
C MET A 64 -41.16 22.20 21.42
N GLU A 65 -41.76 23.26 20.90
CA GLU A 65 -42.01 24.51 21.61
C GLU A 65 -43.47 24.59 22.11
N TYR A 66 -43.71 25.40 23.15
CA TYR A 66 -45.08 25.67 23.60
C TYR A 66 -45.34 27.14 23.96
N LYS A 67 -46.58 27.57 23.75
CA LYS A 67 -47.12 28.92 23.98
C LYS A 67 -48.35 28.84 24.90
N THR A 68 -48.81 29.96 25.45
CA THR A 68 -50.09 30.03 26.16
C THR A 68 -51.27 29.93 25.16
N ARG A 69 -51.19 30.61 24.01
CA ARG A 69 -52.23 30.60 22.95
C ARG A 69 -51.63 30.58 21.54
N ARG A 70 -52.41 30.11 20.55
CA ARG A 70 -52.00 29.99 19.13
C ARG A 70 -51.39 31.27 18.55
N ASN A 71 -52.03 32.41 18.80
CA ASN A 71 -51.68 33.71 18.19
C ASN A 71 -50.66 34.52 19.03
N GLU A 72 -50.04 33.90 20.04
CA GLU A 72 -49.06 34.57 20.91
C GLU A 72 -47.68 34.59 20.23
N PRO A 73 -46.96 35.73 20.19
CA PRO A 73 -45.65 35.78 19.55
C PRO A 73 -44.57 35.05 20.38
N SER A 74 -44.60 35.22 21.70
CA SER A 74 -43.62 34.68 22.64
C SER A 74 -43.75 33.16 22.84
N ILE A 75 -42.60 32.48 22.82
CA ILE A 75 -42.46 31.09 23.24
C ILE A 75 -42.39 31.05 24.77
N LYS A 76 -43.16 30.16 25.39
CA LYS A 76 -43.27 30.01 26.87
C LYS A 76 -42.34 28.93 27.43
N GLY A 77 -41.75 28.13 26.56
CA GLY A 77 -40.77 27.11 26.89
C GLY A 77 -40.64 26.06 25.80
N ILE A 78 -39.71 25.14 26.01
CA ILE A 78 -39.38 24.05 25.09
C ILE A 78 -39.51 22.72 25.87
N ILE A 79 -40.04 21.70 25.22
CA ILE A 79 -39.99 20.30 25.66
C ILE A 79 -38.77 19.68 24.97
N THR A 80 -37.76 19.36 25.77
CA THR A 80 -36.53 18.71 25.31
C THR A 80 -36.75 17.21 25.20
N PHE A 81 -36.36 16.59 24.09
CA PHE A 81 -36.21 15.14 23.97
C PHE A 81 -35.07 14.82 23.00
N ASP A 82 -34.56 13.60 23.07
CA ASP A 82 -33.43 13.07 22.32
C ASP A 82 -33.73 11.67 21.76
N GLU A 83 -32.79 11.07 21.03
CA GLU A 83 -33.00 9.75 20.40
C GLU A 83 -33.22 8.60 21.39
N ASN A 84 -32.91 8.79 22.68
CA ASN A 84 -33.06 7.78 23.74
C ASN A 84 -34.26 8.07 24.67
N SER A 85 -35.04 9.10 24.37
CA SER A 85 -36.17 9.51 25.21
C SER A 85 -37.35 8.54 25.08
N VAL A 86 -38.01 8.26 26.21
CA VAL A 86 -39.17 7.36 26.30
C VAL A 86 -40.44 8.13 25.98
N ILE A 87 -40.85 8.07 24.72
CA ILE A 87 -42.15 8.55 24.25
C ILE A 87 -43.14 7.38 24.34
N SER A 88 -44.32 7.56 24.95
CA SER A 88 -45.32 6.49 25.03
C SER A 88 -46.75 6.98 25.27
N MET A 89 -47.72 6.31 24.63
CA MET A 89 -49.14 6.39 24.99
C MET A 89 -49.35 5.79 26.37
N SER A 90 -50.10 6.47 27.24
CA SER A 90 -50.36 5.95 28.58
C SER A 90 -51.53 4.96 28.57
N PRO A 91 -51.40 3.77 29.18
CA PRO A 91 -52.52 2.85 29.37
C PRO A 91 -53.49 3.32 30.46
N VAL A 92 -53.16 4.39 31.19
CA VAL A 92 -53.97 4.94 32.28
C VAL A 92 -54.26 6.43 32.07
N ASN A 93 -55.51 6.83 32.32
CA ASN A 93 -55.92 8.23 32.30
C ASN A 93 -55.45 8.96 33.56
N PHE A 94 -54.18 9.37 33.58
CA PHE A 94 -53.65 10.18 34.68
C PHE A 94 -54.11 11.66 34.66
N HIS A 95 -55.04 12.03 33.75
CA HIS A 95 -55.82 13.27 33.90
C HIS A 95 -57.01 13.07 34.84
N GLY A 96 -57.56 11.85 34.93
CA GLY A 96 -58.62 11.49 35.89
C GLY A 96 -60.02 12.00 35.55
N LEU A 97 -60.26 12.45 34.31
CA LEU A 97 -61.61 12.75 33.79
C LEU A 97 -61.91 11.78 32.64
N PRO A 98 -62.99 10.97 32.67
CA PRO A 98 -63.23 9.90 31.69
C PRO A 98 -63.19 10.34 30.21
N LYS A 99 -63.53 11.61 29.91
CA LYS A 99 -63.40 12.15 28.54
C LYS A 99 -61.97 12.16 27.97
N TYR A 100 -60.96 11.88 28.78
CA TYR A 100 -59.55 11.77 28.40
C TYR A 100 -59.00 10.33 28.47
N ASP A 101 -59.87 9.31 28.56
CA ASP A 101 -59.45 7.92 28.44
C ASP A 101 -58.78 7.69 27.07
N GLY A 102 -57.59 7.08 27.07
CA GLY A 102 -56.76 6.93 25.87
C GLY A 102 -56.19 8.23 25.28
N CYS A 103 -56.34 9.38 25.94
CA CYS A 103 -55.85 10.68 25.44
C CYS A 103 -54.53 11.14 26.07
N CYS A 104 -54.08 10.46 27.13
CA CYS A 104 -52.87 10.79 27.88
C CYS A 104 -51.61 10.11 27.30
N PHE A 105 -50.51 10.84 27.23
CA PHE A 105 -49.19 10.34 26.81
C PHE A 105 -48.06 11.05 27.57
N TYR A 106 -46.85 10.51 27.53
CA TYR A 106 -45.70 11.11 28.21
C TYR A 106 -44.41 11.00 27.39
N ILE A 107 -43.47 11.88 27.73
CA ILE A 107 -42.11 11.95 27.19
C ILE A 107 -41.16 12.00 28.39
N GLY A 108 -40.50 10.90 28.71
CA GLY A 108 -39.46 10.83 29.76
C GLY A 108 -38.06 10.93 29.14
N THR A 109 -37.24 11.87 29.61
CA THR A 109 -35.89 12.08 29.04
C THR A 109 -34.79 11.34 29.84
N PRO A 110 -33.63 11.02 29.24
CA PRO A 110 -32.49 10.43 29.95
C PRO A 110 -31.99 11.27 31.13
N GLN A 111 -32.25 12.57 31.12
CA GLN A 111 -31.94 13.50 32.22
C GLN A 111 -32.99 13.46 33.36
N LYS A 112 -33.82 12.41 33.41
CA LYS A 112 -34.87 12.13 34.41
C LYS A 112 -35.95 13.22 34.50
N LYS A 113 -36.32 13.81 33.37
CA LYS A 113 -37.38 14.82 33.31
C LYS A 113 -38.57 14.31 32.51
N ASP A 114 -39.72 14.20 33.18
CA ASP A 114 -40.94 13.62 32.61
C ASP A 114 -41.96 14.70 32.23
N TYR A 115 -42.29 14.76 30.94
CA TYR A 115 -43.32 15.64 30.39
C TYR A 115 -44.63 14.88 30.21
N PHE A 116 -45.59 15.14 31.10
CA PHE A 116 -46.93 14.56 31.08
C PHE A 116 -47.89 15.43 30.23
N LEU A 117 -48.53 14.81 29.23
CA LEU A 117 -49.33 15.47 28.20
C LEU A 117 -50.69 14.76 28.01
N CYS A 118 -51.70 15.50 27.56
CA CYS A 118 -53.00 14.98 27.19
C CYS A 118 -53.58 15.76 26.00
N ALA A 119 -54.13 15.04 25.02
CA ALA A 119 -54.85 15.62 23.88
C ALA A 119 -56.37 15.65 24.12
N GLU A 120 -57.13 16.28 23.22
CA GLU A 120 -58.60 16.33 23.31
C GLU A 120 -59.28 15.03 22.82
N THR A 121 -58.58 14.20 22.02
CA THR A 121 -59.08 12.88 21.57
C THR A 121 -57.98 11.82 21.54
N PRO A 122 -58.32 10.52 21.56
CA PRO A 122 -57.33 9.44 21.42
C PRO A 122 -56.66 9.41 20.03
N GLY A 123 -57.33 9.91 18.99
CA GLY A 123 -56.77 10.09 17.65
C GLY A 123 -55.63 11.11 17.66
N ALA A 124 -55.89 12.30 18.20
CA ALA A 124 -54.88 13.34 18.36
C ALA A 124 -53.71 12.90 19.28
N ALA A 125 -53.97 12.14 20.35
CA ALA A 125 -52.91 11.60 21.21
C ALA A 125 -51.97 10.66 20.46
N ARG A 126 -52.51 9.72 19.67
CA ARG A 126 -51.71 8.86 18.77
C ARG A 126 -50.96 9.68 17.72
N ALA A 127 -51.60 10.68 17.11
CA ALA A 127 -51.00 11.54 16.10
C ALA A 127 -49.75 12.29 16.62
N TRP A 128 -49.80 12.79 17.86
CA TRP A 128 -48.63 13.35 18.54
C TRP A 128 -47.54 12.29 18.78
N VAL A 129 -47.89 11.13 19.35
CA VAL A 129 -46.91 10.06 19.65
C VAL A 129 -46.23 9.51 18.39
N SER A 130 -46.97 9.24 17.31
CA SER A 130 -46.42 8.78 16.03
C SER A 130 -45.44 9.80 15.43
N THR A 131 -45.77 11.09 15.46
CA THR A 131 -44.88 12.13 14.94
C THR A 131 -43.64 12.33 15.81
N LEU A 132 -43.77 12.21 17.14
CA LEU A 132 -42.65 12.24 18.07
C LEU A 132 -41.68 11.07 17.83
N HIS A 133 -42.17 9.85 17.60
CA HIS A 133 -41.31 8.72 17.22
C HIS A 133 -40.66 8.89 15.85
N ALA A 134 -41.38 9.42 14.85
CA ALA A 134 -40.76 9.74 13.55
C ALA A 134 -39.65 10.80 13.69
N THR A 135 -39.83 11.77 14.58
CA THR A 135 -38.81 12.77 14.94
C THR A 135 -37.62 12.14 15.70
N GLN A 136 -37.87 11.16 16.58
CA GLN A 136 -36.84 10.40 17.28
C GLN A 136 -35.93 9.63 16.30
N LEU A 137 -36.49 9.10 15.21
CA LEU A 137 -35.72 8.49 14.11
C LEU A 137 -34.85 9.52 13.36
N VAL A 138 -35.36 10.74 13.12
CA VAL A 138 -34.57 11.85 12.52
C VAL A 138 -33.37 12.20 13.41
N LEU A 139 -33.59 12.38 14.71
CA LEU A 139 -32.52 12.66 15.68
C LEU A 139 -31.47 11.54 15.72
N LYS A 140 -31.90 10.27 15.70
CA LYS A 140 -31.01 9.10 15.61
C LYS A 140 -30.18 9.12 14.32
N ALA A 141 -30.81 9.32 13.16
CA ALA A 141 -30.13 9.36 11.88
C ALA A 141 -29.11 10.51 11.79
N HIS A 142 -29.41 11.67 12.37
CA HIS A 142 -28.44 12.77 12.49
C HIS A 142 -27.24 12.40 13.36
N LYS A 143 -27.46 11.79 14.53
CA LYS A 143 -26.37 11.35 15.42
C LYS A 143 -25.48 10.31 14.75
N GLU A 144 -26.08 9.33 14.07
CA GLU A 144 -25.34 8.29 13.32
C GLU A 144 -24.55 8.87 12.15
N ALA A 145 -25.09 9.86 11.42
CA ALA A 145 -24.38 10.55 10.35
C ALA A 145 -23.20 11.39 10.86
N VAL A 146 -23.38 12.16 11.94
CA VAL A 146 -22.31 12.96 12.57
C VAL A 146 -21.19 12.07 13.10
N ASN A 147 -21.52 11.00 13.81
CA ASN A 147 -20.54 10.02 14.31
C ASN A 147 -19.80 9.27 13.18
N SER A 148 -20.30 9.33 11.94
CA SER A 148 -19.76 8.60 10.79
C SER A 148 -18.85 9.43 9.87
N LEU A 149 -18.55 10.69 10.20
CA LEU A 149 -17.85 11.61 9.28
C LEU A 149 -16.40 11.20 8.89
N SER A 150 -15.86 10.14 9.47
CA SER A 150 -14.57 9.53 9.07
C SER A 150 -14.68 8.58 7.85
N GLY A 151 -15.89 8.15 7.44
CA GLY A 151 -16.04 7.23 6.31
C GLY A 151 -17.48 7.03 5.79
N ASN A 152 -17.61 6.99 4.47
CA ASN A 152 -18.85 6.76 3.70
C ASN A 152 -19.97 7.79 3.90
N GLY A 153 -19.63 9.08 3.87
CA GLY A 153 -20.59 10.18 4.08
C GLY A 153 -21.78 10.22 3.10
N SER A 154 -21.58 9.89 1.82
CA SER A 154 -22.63 10.04 0.79
C SER A 154 -23.84 9.11 1.02
N ALA A 155 -23.62 7.83 1.30
CA ALA A 155 -24.71 6.86 1.48
C ALA A 155 -25.56 7.17 2.72
N LYS A 156 -24.90 7.56 3.82
CA LYS A 156 -25.57 7.89 5.09
C LYS A 156 -26.36 9.21 5.01
N LEU A 157 -25.95 10.15 4.15
CA LEU A 157 -26.74 11.37 3.89
C LEU A 157 -28.08 11.05 3.22
N GLY A 158 -28.12 10.05 2.33
CA GLY A 158 -29.35 9.53 1.74
C GLY A 158 -30.32 9.00 2.80
N THR A 159 -29.82 8.24 3.77
CA THR A 159 -30.61 7.75 4.91
C THR A 159 -31.20 8.89 5.75
N VAL A 160 -30.44 9.96 6.00
CA VAL A 160 -30.95 11.13 6.71
C VAL A 160 -32.08 11.80 5.91
N ALA A 161 -31.88 11.99 4.60
CA ALA A 161 -32.88 12.64 3.74
C ALA A 161 -34.20 11.85 3.67
N THR A 162 -34.15 10.52 3.57
CA THR A 162 -35.37 9.68 3.53
C THR A 162 -36.11 9.66 4.87
N VAL A 163 -35.40 9.59 6.01
CA VAL A 163 -36.02 9.63 7.34
C VAL A 163 -36.63 11.01 7.63
N VAL A 164 -35.97 12.09 7.22
CA VAL A 164 -36.54 13.46 7.29
C VAL A 164 -37.78 13.59 6.40
N ALA A 165 -37.78 13.05 5.18
CA ALA A 165 -38.95 13.06 4.31
C ALA A 165 -40.13 12.27 4.91
N ALA A 166 -39.86 11.10 5.49
CA ALA A 166 -40.86 10.28 6.17
C ALA A 166 -41.48 11.02 7.36
N ALA A 167 -40.66 11.62 8.24
CA ALA A 167 -41.15 12.36 9.40
C ALA A 167 -41.98 13.60 9.02
N ASN A 168 -41.63 14.31 7.94
CA ASN A 168 -42.45 15.38 7.37
C ASN A 168 -43.82 14.85 6.87
N SER A 169 -43.83 13.67 6.23
CA SER A 169 -45.08 13.04 5.77
C SER A 169 -45.98 12.64 6.94
N THR A 170 -45.41 11.98 7.97
CA THR A 170 -46.13 11.61 9.20
C THR A 170 -46.71 12.85 9.89
N ALA A 171 -45.96 13.95 10.00
CA ALA A 171 -46.45 15.19 10.59
C ALA A 171 -47.61 15.81 9.78
N LYS A 172 -47.51 15.81 8.44
CA LYS A 172 -48.56 16.31 7.53
C LYS A 172 -49.84 15.49 7.61
N GLU A 173 -49.74 14.18 7.78
CA GLU A 173 -50.88 13.29 7.99
C GLU A 173 -51.50 13.46 9.39
N CYS A 174 -50.68 13.40 10.44
CA CYS A 174 -51.06 13.57 11.83
C CYS A 174 -51.70 14.95 12.13
N SER A 175 -51.37 15.97 11.34
CA SER A 175 -52.01 17.29 11.43
C SER A 175 -53.52 17.23 11.18
N LYS A 176 -54.00 16.33 10.31
CA LYS A 176 -55.44 16.15 10.01
C LYS A 176 -56.22 15.62 11.21
N GLU A 177 -55.64 14.66 11.94
CA GLU A 177 -56.24 14.09 13.17
C GLU A 177 -56.36 15.15 14.28
N ILE A 178 -55.37 16.03 14.41
CA ILE A 178 -55.40 17.15 15.37
C ILE A 178 -56.46 18.19 14.97
N GLU A 179 -56.58 18.50 13.68
CA GLU A 179 -57.61 19.43 13.18
C GLU A 179 -59.03 18.85 13.36
N ALA A 180 -59.24 17.57 13.05
CA ALA A 180 -60.49 16.87 13.29
C ALA A 180 -60.88 16.86 14.78
N ALA A 181 -59.92 16.60 15.68
CA ALA A 181 -60.12 16.68 17.13
C ALA A 181 -60.55 18.09 17.59
N MET A 182 -59.96 19.14 17.01
CA MET A 182 -60.31 20.53 17.31
C MET A 182 -61.75 20.88 16.87
N GLN A 183 -62.22 20.34 15.74
CA GLN A 183 -63.60 20.50 15.27
C GLN A 183 -64.63 19.79 16.18
N VAL A 184 -64.29 18.62 16.73
CA VAL A 184 -65.15 17.92 17.71
C VAL A 184 -65.36 18.77 18.97
N SER A 185 -64.29 19.37 19.49
CA SER A 185 -64.38 20.27 20.65
C SER A 185 -65.28 21.48 20.37
N LEU A 186 -65.19 22.08 19.18
CA LEU A 186 -66.03 23.22 18.78
C LEU A 186 -67.53 22.84 18.70
N ARG A 187 -67.86 21.69 18.10
CA ARG A 187 -69.24 21.20 18.00
C ARG A 187 -69.89 21.00 19.37
N ASN A 188 -69.14 20.47 20.34
CA ASN A 188 -69.64 20.19 21.68
C ASN A 188 -70.01 21.45 22.49
N VAL A 189 -69.47 22.62 22.15
CA VAL A 189 -69.79 23.90 22.83
C VAL A 189 -71.13 24.49 22.35
N LEU A 190 -71.61 24.13 21.16
CA LEU A 190 -72.75 24.78 20.51
C LEU A 190 -74.10 24.05 20.70
N GLY A 191 -74.11 22.80 21.18
CA GLY A 191 -75.27 21.90 21.06
C GLY A 191 -76.36 21.98 22.14
N LEU A 192 -76.37 22.97 23.04
CA LEU A 192 -77.10 22.89 24.32
C LEU A 192 -78.43 23.67 24.41
N VAL A 193 -78.96 24.22 23.30
CA VAL A 193 -80.07 25.20 23.35
C VAL A 193 -81.17 24.92 22.31
N ALA A 194 -82.13 24.02 22.63
CA ALA A 194 -83.40 23.92 21.90
C ALA A 194 -84.54 23.19 22.66
N ASN A 195 -85.75 23.73 22.53
CA ASN A 195 -87.08 23.06 22.55
C ASN A 195 -87.74 22.56 23.86
N ARG A 196 -88.92 23.14 24.14
CA ARG A 196 -90.13 22.50 24.71
C ARG A 196 -91.38 23.13 24.06
N PRO A 197 -92.40 22.35 23.63
CA PRO A 197 -93.72 22.86 23.27
C PRO A 197 -94.68 22.87 24.47
N THR A 198 -95.84 23.51 24.30
CA THR A 198 -96.98 23.53 25.24
C THR A 198 -98.26 23.16 24.49
N ASP A 199 -99.15 22.41 25.13
CA ASP A 199 -100.26 21.69 24.50
C ASP A 199 -101.65 22.21 24.98
N GLY A 200 -102.69 22.03 24.17
CA GLY A 200 -104.05 22.50 24.44
C GLY A 200 -105.07 22.09 23.36
N PRO A 201 -106.35 21.86 23.72
CA PRO A 201 -107.34 21.23 22.83
C PRO A 201 -107.77 22.15 21.67
N MET A 202 -107.92 21.55 20.49
CA MET A 202 -108.09 22.23 19.20
C MET A 202 -109.43 21.86 18.55
N ASP A 203 -110.13 22.85 17.97
CA ASP A 203 -111.46 22.71 17.35
C ASP A 203 -111.40 22.11 15.92
N ASP A 204 -112.44 21.40 15.47
CA ASP A 204 -112.44 20.65 14.19
C ASP A 204 -112.16 21.51 12.94
N PHE A 205 -112.73 22.73 12.87
CA PHE A 205 -112.45 23.64 11.76
C PHE A 205 -111.00 24.14 11.81
N THR A 206 -110.50 24.35 13.02
CA THR A 206 -109.09 24.66 13.29
C THR A 206 -108.17 23.50 12.92
N VAL A 207 -108.55 22.25 13.22
CA VAL A 207 -107.82 21.01 12.85
C VAL A 207 -107.74 20.85 11.33
N MET A 208 -108.83 21.09 10.58
CA MET A 208 -108.78 21.03 9.11
C MET A 208 -107.86 22.11 8.52
N LYS A 209 -107.95 23.34 9.03
CA LYS A 209 -107.08 24.45 8.59
C LYS A 209 -105.61 24.19 8.91
N GLU A 210 -105.32 23.68 10.11
CA GLU A 210 -103.97 23.32 10.55
C GLU A 210 -103.44 22.12 9.76
N THR A 211 -104.27 21.12 9.45
CA THR A 211 -103.89 19.99 8.58
C THR A 211 -103.45 20.47 7.19
N LEU A 212 -104.19 21.41 6.58
CA LEU A 212 -103.79 21.99 5.30
C LEU A 212 -102.52 22.84 5.42
N ARG A 213 -102.35 23.60 6.51
CA ARG A 213 -101.12 24.37 6.80
C ARG A 213 -99.90 23.46 6.93
N VAL A 214 -100.04 22.36 7.67
CA VAL A 214 -99.00 21.34 7.85
C VAL A 214 -98.68 20.62 6.54
N LYS A 215 -99.68 20.35 5.68
CA LYS A 215 -99.43 19.73 4.36
C LYS A 215 -98.72 20.66 3.38
N ASP A 216 -99.02 21.95 3.37
CA ASP A 216 -98.23 22.92 2.60
C ASP A 216 -96.80 23.05 3.17
N GLU A 217 -96.64 23.09 4.50
CA GLU A 217 -95.34 23.10 5.16
C GLU A 217 -94.51 21.83 4.87
N GLU A 218 -95.14 20.64 4.85
CA GLU A 218 -94.52 19.38 4.42
C GLU A 218 -94.06 19.44 2.95
N LEU A 219 -94.86 19.98 2.04
CA LEU A 219 -94.48 20.15 0.62
C LEU A 219 -93.34 21.16 0.46
N GLN A 220 -93.36 22.27 1.19
CA GLN A 220 -92.26 23.24 1.23
C GLN A 220 -90.97 22.67 1.84
N ASN A 221 -91.09 21.80 2.86
CA ASN A 221 -89.98 21.03 3.42
C ASN A 221 -89.40 20.08 2.38
N LEU A 222 -90.23 19.23 1.75
CA LEU A 222 -89.81 18.28 0.71
C LEU A 222 -89.14 18.99 -0.48
N ALA A 223 -89.67 20.14 -0.91
CA ALA A 223 -89.07 20.95 -1.96
C ALA A 223 -87.73 21.59 -1.55
N ARG A 224 -87.47 21.85 -0.26
CA ARG A 224 -86.15 22.25 0.24
C ARG A 224 -85.18 21.06 0.27
N ASP A 225 -85.63 19.91 0.76
CA ASP A 225 -84.85 18.68 0.84
C ASP A 225 -84.41 18.17 -0.54
N LEU A 226 -85.27 18.24 -1.56
CA LEU A 226 -84.91 17.90 -2.94
C LEU A 226 -83.80 18.82 -3.47
N ARG A 227 -83.92 20.14 -3.31
CA ARG A 227 -82.86 21.10 -3.73
C ARG A 227 -81.55 20.91 -2.96
N ALA A 228 -81.62 20.52 -1.69
CA ALA A 228 -80.44 20.16 -0.92
C ALA A 228 -79.76 18.89 -1.49
N ARG A 229 -80.53 17.85 -1.82
CA ARG A 229 -80.04 16.63 -2.47
C ARG A 229 -79.45 16.92 -3.86
N ASP A 230 -80.09 17.75 -4.67
CA ASP A 230 -79.56 18.18 -5.98
C ASP A 230 -78.21 18.91 -5.84
N SER A 231 -78.05 19.72 -4.79
CA SER A 231 -76.78 20.37 -4.47
C SER A 231 -75.69 19.38 -4.06
N THR A 232 -76.03 18.38 -3.23
CA THR A 232 -75.09 17.31 -2.84
C THR A 232 -74.74 16.40 -4.02
N ILE A 233 -75.69 16.11 -4.91
CA ILE A 233 -75.45 15.33 -6.14
C ILE A 233 -74.48 16.08 -7.06
N ARG A 234 -74.62 17.40 -7.20
CA ARG A 234 -73.66 18.23 -7.95
C ARG A 234 -72.28 18.22 -7.31
N GLU A 235 -72.19 18.45 -6.00
CA GLU A 235 -70.91 18.42 -5.26
C GLU A 235 -70.21 17.05 -5.35
N ILE A 236 -70.96 15.95 -5.44
CA ILE A 236 -70.42 14.60 -5.70
C ILE A 236 -69.95 14.45 -7.15
N ALA A 237 -70.71 14.94 -8.13
CA ALA A 237 -70.33 14.91 -9.54
C ALA A 237 -69.05 15.71 -9.80
N ASP A 238 -68.94 16.93 -9.25
CA ASP A 238 -67.78 17.80 -9.36
C ASP A 238 -66.52 17.10 -8.80
N LYS A 239 -66.62 16.48 -7.61
CA LYS A 239 -65.51 15.71 -7.00
C LYS A 239 -65.14 14.44 -7.78
N LEU A 240 -66.11 13.80 -8.44
CA LEU A 240 -65.85 12.64 -9.31
C LEU A 240 -65.09 13.07 -10.58
N SER A 241 -65.40 14.24 -11.14
CA SER A 241 -64.63 14.85 -12.23
C SER A 241 -63.21 15.22 -11.80
N GLU A 242 -63.03 15.91 -10.66
CA GLU A 242 -61.70 16.20 -10.09
C GLU A 242 -60.87 14.91 -9.87
N THR A 243 -61.53 13.84 -9.40
CA THR A 243 -60.89 12.53 -9.18
C THR A 243 -60.49 11.86 -10.50
N ALA A 244 -61.29 12.00 -11.56
CA ALA A 244 -60.99 11.46 -12.88
C ALA A 244 -59.81 12.21 -13.54
N GLU A 245 -59.81 13.55 -13.51
CA GLU A 245 -58.71 14.37 -14.02
C GLU A 245 -57.39 14.09 -13.27
N ALA A 246 -57.46 13.92 -11.94
CA ALA A 246 -56.30 13.52 -11.13
C ALA A 246 -55.80 12.11 -11.47
N ALA A 247 -56.70 11.16 -11.75
CA ALA A 247 -56.34 9.80 -12.14
C ALA A 247 -55.72 9.74 -13.55
N GLU A 248 -56.25 10.49 -14.52
CA GLU A 248 -55.67 10.64 -15.86
C GLU A 248 -54.28 11.27 -15.78
N SER A 249 -54.14 12.37 -15.03
CA SER A 249 -52.85 13.04 -14.79
C SER A 249 -51.81 12.09 -14.16
N ALA A 250 -52.23 11.26 -13.20
CA ALA A 250 -51.37 10.27 -12.57
C ALA A 250 -50.97 9.13 -13.54
N ALA A 251 -51.89 8.68 -14.40
CA ALA A 251 -51.60 7.67 -15.42
C ALA A 251 -50.62 8.21 -16.48
N SER A 252 -50.82 9.44 -16.97
CA SER A 252 -49.89 10.10 -17.90
C SER A 252 -48.49 10.25 -17.29
N ALA A 253 -48.40 10.66 -16.01
CA ALA A 253 -47.13 10.75 -15.30
C ALA A 253 -46.45 9.38 -15.14
N ALA A 254 -47.21 8.33 -14.81
CA ALA A 254 -46.68 6.96 -14.71
C ALA A 254 -46.14 6.46 -16.06
N HIS A 255 -46.83 6.70 -17.18
CA HIS A 255 -46.35 6.34 -18.51
C HIS A 255 -45.07 7.10 -18.89
N ALA A 256 -44.98 8.41 -18.60
CA ALA A 256 -43.76 9.18 -18.85
C ALA A 256 -42.58 8.67 -18.00
N MET A 257 -42.82 8.30 -16.73
CA MET A 257 -41.80 7.69 -15.87
C MET A 257 -41.35 6.32 -16.37
N ASP A 258 -42.25 5.49 -16.90
CA ASP A 258 -41.89 4.17 -17.44
C ASP A 258 -41.07 4.27 -18.73
N GLU A 259 -41.38 5.23 -19.59
CA GLU A 259 -40.59 5.51 -20.80
C GLU A 259 -39.18 6.02 -20.45
N HIS A 260 -39.06 6.93 -19.48
CA HIS A 260 -37.74 7.36 -18.97
C HIS A 260 -36.97 6.20 -18.32
N ARG A 261 -37.65 5.31 -17.58
CA ARG A 261 -37.05 4.08 -17.03
C ARG A 261 -36.55 3.16 -18.14
N ARG A 262 -37.32 2.97 -19.21
CA ARG A 262 -36.96 2.14 -20.37
C ARG A 262 -35.70 2.65 -21.06
N ILE A 263 -35.66 3.94 -21.40
CA ILE A 263 -34.49 4.59 -22.01
C ILE A 263 -33.26 4.48 -21.09
N ALA A 264 -33.42 4.65 -19.77
CA ALA A 264 -32.33 4.48 -18.81
C ALA A 264 -31.79 3.03 -18.75
N CYS A 265 -32.66 2.02 -18.83
CA CYS A 265 -32.24 0.61 -18.91
C CYS A 265 -31.46 0.32 -20.20
N GLU A 266 -31.91 0.83 -21.35
CA GLU A 266 -31.23 0.65 -22.64
C GLU A 266 -29.82 1.26 -22.64
N GLU A 267 -29.63 2.46 -22.05
CA GLU A 267 -28.33 3.10 -21.89
C GLU A 267 -27.42 2.37 -20.86
N ILE A 268 -27.98 1.86 -19.75
CA ILE A 268 -27.23 1.05 -18.78
C ILE A 268 -26.72 -0.25 -19.43
N GLU A 269 -27.54 -0.91 -20.26
CA GLU A 269 -27.10 -2.09 -21.02
C GLU A 269 -25.97 -1.75 -22.00
N ARG A 270 -26.06 -0.61 -22.71
CA ARG A 270 -25.02 -0.16 -23.63
C ARG A 270 -23.70 0.11 -22.89
N LEU A 271 -23.75 0.88 -21.81
CA LEU A 271 -22.58 1.20 -20.98
C LEU A 271 -21.95 -0.05 -20.36
N THR A 272 -22.76 -1.02 -19.93
CA THR A 272 -22.27 -2.33 -19.45
C THR A 272 -21.51 -3.06 -20.55
N LYS A 273 -22.11 -3.23 -21.73
CA LYS A 273 -21.49 -3.93 -22.88
C LYS A 273 -20.21 -3.23 -23.37
N ASP A 274 -20.14 -1.90 -23.31
CA ASP A 274 -18.93 -1.15 -23.70
C ASP A 274 -17.83 -1.23 -22.63
N SER A 275 -18.19 -1.25 -21.34
CA SER A 275 -17.28 -1.49 -20.21
C SER A 275 -16.67 -2.91 -20.26
N GLU A 276 -17.48 -3.92 -20.59
CA GLU A 276 -17.02 -5.31 -20.74
C GLU A 276 -16.00 -5.48 -21.87
N LYS A 277 -16.24 -4.87 -23.04
CA LYS A 277 -15.28 -4.84 -24.15
C LYS A 277 -13.97 -4.16 -23.75
N GLN A 278 -14.02 -3.06 -23.00
CA GLN A 278 -12.82 -2.38 -22.50
C GLN A 278 -12.04 -3.26 -21.51
N ARG A 279 -12.74 -3.88 -20.54
CA ARG A 279 -12.16 -4.85 -19.61
C ARG A 279 -11.45 -5.99 -20.36
N GLU A 280 -12.06 -6.53 -21.41
CA GLU A 280 -11.48 -7.62 -22.21
C GLU A 280 -10.26 -7.17 -23.03
N ALA A 281 -10.31 -5.99 -23.63
CA ALA A 281 -9.15 -5.39 -24.30
C ALA A 281 -7.98 -5.12 -23.34
N PHE A 282 -8.25 -4.73 -22.08
CA PHE A 282 -7.20 -4.59 -21.06
C PHE A 282 -6.68 -5.95 -20.58
N MET A 283 -7.52 -6.95 -20.37
CA MET A 283 -7.11 -8.31 -20.01
C MET A 283 -6.21 -8.96 -21.09
N LEU A 284 -6.50 -8.71 -22.37
CA LEU A 284 -5.68 -9.20 -23.47
C LEU A 284 -4.28 -8.54 -23.47
N LYS A 285 -4.22 -7.21 -23.29
CA LYS A 285 -2.95 -6.46 -23.18
C LYS A 285 -2.15 -6.84 -21.94
N LEU A 286 -2.81 -7.13 -20.82
CA LEU A 286 -2.16 -7.61 -19.61
C LEU A 286 -1.45 -8.94 -19.90
N ARG A 287 -2.16 -9.93 -20.44
CA ARG A 287 -1.57 -11.23 -20.82
C ARG A 287 -0.41 -11.08 -21.80
N GLU A 288 -0.55 -10.25 -22.83
CA GLU A 288 0.54 -9.96 -23.77
C GLU A 288 1.78 -9.37 -23.05
N SER A 289 1.57 -8.50 -22.05
CA SER A 289 2.67 -7.95 -21.24
C SER A 289 3.29 -8.98 -20.29
N GLU A 290 2.50 -9.91 -19.74
CA GLU A 290 2.98 -11.03 -18.91
C GLU A 290 3.81 -12.02 -19.73
N GLU A 291 3.39 -12.33 -20.96
CA GLU A 291 4.14 -13.17 -21.91
C GLU A 291 5.48 -12.52 -22.31
N ARG A 292 5.49 -11.21 -22.58
CA ARG A 292 6.72 -10.44 -22.85
C ARG A 292 7.66 -10.41 -21.63
N LEU A 293 7.15 -10.22 -20.42
CA LEU A 293 7.93 -10.30 -19.18
C LEU A 293 8.51 -11.72 -18.97
N GLY A 294 7.74 -12.75 -19.32
CA GLY A 294 8.20 -14.15 -19.32
C GLY A 294 9.32 -14.45 -20.32
N PHE A 295 9.37 -13.73 -21.45
CA PHE A 295 10.51 -13.77 -22.37
C PHE A 295 11.73 -13.05 -21.77
N LEU A 296 11.57 -11.78 -21.36
CA LEU A 296 12.65 -10.95 -20.84
C LEU A 296 13.30 -11.54 -19.57
N SER A 297 12.53 -12.24 -18.73
CA SER A 297 13.10 -12.96 -17.59
C SER A 297 14.04 -14.10 -18.03
N LYS A 298 13.68 -14.86 -19.07
CA LYS A 298 14.52 -15.96 -19.58
C LYS A 298 15.80 -15.42 -20.23
N GLU A 299 15.69 -14.31 -20.96
CA GLU A 299 16.83 -13.59 -21.54
C GLU A 299 17.79 -13.10 -20.46
N ARG A 300 17.27 -12.40 -19.42
CA ARG A 300 18.04 -12.01 -18.22
C ARG A 300 18.76 -13.21 -17.60
N ASP A 301 18.07 -14.32 -17.40
CA ASP A 301 18.62 -15.50 -16.74
C ASP A 301 19.69 -16.21 -17.60
N GLN A 302 19.63 -16.05 -18.92
CA GLN A 302 20.69 -16.50 -19.83
C GLN A 302 21.90 -15.56 -19.82
N LEU A 303 21.69 -14.24 -19.82
CA LEU A 303 22.75 -13.23 -19.69
C LEU A 303 23.49 -13.34 -18.35
N ILE A 304 22.78 -13.65 -17.26
CA ILE A 304 23.36 -13.93 -15.94
C ILE A 304 24.31 -15.14 -16.02
N LYS A 305 23.89 -16.25 -16.64
CA LYS A 305 24.76 -17.43 -16.82
C LYS A 305 25.99 -17.11 -17.64
N GLN A 306 25.85 -16.38 -18.76
CA GLN A 306 26.96 -15.97 -19.61
C GLN A 306 27.97 -15.09 -18.86
N ARG A 307 27.48 -14.09 -18.10
CA ARG A 307 28.30 -13.26 -17.20
C ARG A 307 29.07 -14.11 -16.20
N ASP A 308 28.40 -15.07 -15.56
CA ASP A 308 29.01 -15.87 -14.48
C ASP A 308 30.02 -16.88 -15.01
N SER A 309 29.78 -17.50 -16.18
CA SER A 309 30.78 -18.31 -16.89
C SER A 309 32.00 -17.48 -17.31
N ALA A 310 31.80 -16.32 -17.93
CA ALA A 310 32.91 -15.43 -18.31
C ALA A 310 33.67 -14.91 -17.09
N MET A 311 32.98 -14.66 -15.97
CA MET A 311 33.62 -14.30 -14.71
C MET A 311 34.46 -15.45 -14.15
N GLN A 312 33.96 -16.69 -14.18
CA GLN A 312 34.69 -17.88 -13.74
C GLN A 312 35.95 -18.10 -14.59
N GLU A 313 35.84 -17.98 -15.92
CA GLU A 313 36.97 -18.10 -16.84
C GLU A 313 38.03 -17.00 -16.60
N ALA A 314 37.58 -15.75 -16.38
CA ALA A 314 38.49 -14.66 -16.01
C ALA A 314 39.20 -14.91 -14.67
N HIS A 315 38.61 -15.67 -13.74
CA HIS A 315 39.30 -16.10 -12.52
C HIS A 315 40.31 -17.22 -12.78
N THR A 316 40.02 -18.21 -13.64
CA THR A 316 41.01 -19.25 -14.00
C THR A 316 42.21 -18.64 -14.72
N TRP A 317 42.00 -17.70 -15.65
CA TRP A 317 43.10 -17.00 -16.33
C TRP A 317 43.94 -16.15 -15.38
N ARG A 318 43.35 -15.46 -14.40
CA ARG A 318 44.11 -14.73 -13.35
C ARG A 318 44.95 -15.69 -12.51
N ASN A 319 44.41 -16.85 -12.15
CA ASN A 319 45.13 -17.86 -11.36
C ASN A 319 46.31 -18.46 -12.14
N GLU A 320 46.15 -18.79 -13.42
CA GLU A 320 47.26 -19.27 -14.24
C GLU A 320 48.30 -18.18 -14.54
N LEU A 321 47.88 -16.92 -14.70
CA LEU A 321 48.80 -15.78 -14.81
C LEU A 321 49.61 -15.57 -13.52
N ALA A 322 49.01 -15.75 -12.35
CA ALA A 322 49.72 -15.69 -11.07
C ALA A 322 50.78 -16.80 -10.96
N LYS A 323 50.41 -18.06 -11.25
CA LYS A 323 51.35 -19.20 -11.29
C LYS A 323 52.45 -19.00 -12.35
N ALA A 324 52.13 -18.39 -13.49
CA ALA A 324 53.12 -18.09 -14.54
C ALA A 324 54.14 -17.04 -14.06
N ARG A 325 53.69 -15.98 -13.40
CA ARG A 325 54.58 -14.96 -12.80
C ARG A 325 55.47 -15.54 -11.70
N GLU A 326 54.93 -16.40 -10.85
CA GLU A 326 55.71 -17.13 -9.83
C GLU A 326 56.80 -17.99 -10.46
N ARG A 327 56.48 -18.76 -11.51
CA ARG A 327 57.48 -19.54 -12.28
C ARG A 327 58.55 -18.67 -12.91
N VAL A 328 58.22 -17.49 -13.44
CA VAL A 328 59.18 -16.53 -13.99
C VAL A 328 60.16 -16.06 -12.91
N VAL A 329 59.68 -15.62 -11.74
CA VAL A 329 60.54 -15.17 -10.63
C VAL A 329 61.48 -16.29 -10.14
N ILE A 330 60.99 -17.54 -10.10
CA ILE A 330 61.83 -18.71 -9.74
C ILE A 330 62.94 -18.96 -10.77
N LEU A 331 62.63 -18.80 -12.07
CA LEU A 331 63.58 -18.95 -13.17
C LEU A 331 64.59 -17.80 -13.24
N GLU A 332 64.16 -16.55 -13.09
CA GLU A 332 65.03 -15.36 -13.00
C GLU A 332 66.03 -15.52 -11.85
N ALA A 333 65.54 -15.92 -10.66
CA ALA A 333 66.41 -16.20 -9.52
C ALA A 333 67.35 -17.40 -9.77
N ALA A 334 67.00 -18.35 -10.63
CA ALA A 334 67.88 -19.45 -11.03
C ALA A 334 68.96 -19.01 -12.04
N VAL A 335 68.62 -18.14 -12.99
CA VAL A 335 69.55 -17.52 -13.94
C VAL A 335 70.57 -16.67 -13.20
N LEU A 336 70.14 -15.77 -12.31
CA LEU A 336 71.03 -14.94 -11.48
C LEU A 336 72.01 -15.79 -10.65
N ARG A 337 71.56 -16.94 -10.11
CA ARG A 337 72.43 -17.91 -9.40
C ARG A 337 73.38 -18.68 -10.31
N ALA A 338 73.11 -18.77 -11.62
CA ALA A 338 74.02 -19.35 -12.60
C ALA A 338 75.05 -18.31 -13.06
N GLU A 339 74.63 -17.08 -13.36
CA GLU A 339 75.49 -15.95 -13.71
C GLU A 339 76.49 -15.62 -12.59
N GLU A 340 76.05 -15.62 -11.33
CA GLU A 340 76.93 -15.50 -10.15
C GLU A 340 78.03 -16.57 -10.16
N LYS A 341 77.66 -17.84 -10.40
CA LYS A 341 78.62 -18.95 -10.44
C LYS A 341 79.60 -18.84 -11.61
N VAL A 342 79.13 -18.41 -12.78
CA VAL A 342 79.98 -18.17 -13.96
C VAL A 342 81.00 -17.08 -13.63
N ARG A 343 80.57 -15.92 -13.15
CA ARG A 343 81.48 -14.82 -12.76
C ARG A 343 82.47 -15.22 -11.66
N VAL A 344 82.04 -15.99 -10.66
CA VAL A 344 82.96 -16.51 -9.63
C VAL A 344 84.02 -17.44 -10.26
N ALA A 345 83.62 -18.36 -11.14
CA ALA A 345 84.54 -19.25 -11.84
C ALA A 345 85.48 -18.49 -12.82
N GLU A 346 85.00 -17.44 -13.47
CA GLU A 346 85.82 -16.53 -14.30
C GLU A 346 86.87 -15.81 -13.44
N THR A 347 86.51 -15.27 -12.27
CA THR A 347 87.49 -14.61 -11.39
C THR A 347 88.51 -15.57 -10.77
N ASP A 348 88.13 -16.82 -10.49
CA ASP A 348 89.04 -17.89 -10.07
C ASP A 348 89.99 -18.31 -11.22
N ALA A 349 89.47 -18.44 -12.44
CA ALA A 349 90.28 -18.72 -13.63
C ALA A 349 91.27 -17.56 -13.93
N GLU A 350 90.82 -16.31 -13.88
CA GLU A 350 91.67 -15.13 -14.09
C GLU A 350 92.76 -15.02 -12.99
N ALA A 351 92.43 -15.35 -11.74
CA ALA A 351 93.40 -15.39 -10.65
C ALA A 351 94.47 -16.47 -10.88
N ARG A 352 94.07 -17.68 -11.32
CA ARG A 352 95.01 -18.77 -11.67
C ARG A 352 95.88 -18.44 -12.88
N ILE A 353 95.34 -17.75 -13.88
CA ILE A 353 96.12 -17.25 -15.03
C ILE A 353 97.17 -16.26 -14.55
N LYS A 354 96.81 -15.27 -13.73
CA LYS A 354 97.77 -14.30 -13.16
C LYS A 354 98.82 -14.97 -12.25
N GLU A 355 98.46 -16.03 -11.53
CA GLU A 355 99.41 -16.83 -10.76
C GLU A 355 100.38 -17.61 -11.67
N ALA A 356 99.88 -18.16 -12.79
CA ALA A 356 100.71 -18.83 -13.79
C ALA A 356 101.64 -17.85 -14.52
N GLU A 357 101.16 -16.69 -14.95
CA GLU A 357 101.96 -15.60 -15.53
C GLU A 357 103.07 -15.13 -14.59
N GLN A 358 102.79 -15.00 -13.28
CA GLN A 358 103.80 -14.65 -12.28
C GLN A 358 104.85 -15.75 -12.10
N LYS A 359 104.45 -17.04 -12.12
CA LYS A 359 105.37 -18.17 -12.08
C LYS A 359 106.23 -18.27 -13.34
N GLU A 360 105.65 -18.04 -14.52
CA GLU A 360 106.40 -17.99 -15.78
C GLU A 360 107.39 -16.83 -15.78
N ALA A 361 106.97 -15.62 -15.40
CA ALA A 361 107.86 -14.46 -15.30
C ALA A 361 109.02 -14.69 -14.30
N ALA A 362 108.74 -15.37 -13.17
CA ALA A 362 109.78 -15.77 -12.22
C ALA A 362 110.76 -16.79 -12.81
N ALA A 363 110.28 -17.84 -13.49
CA ALA A 363 111.11 -18.85 -14.15
C ALA A 363 111.90 -18.29 -15.34
N VAL A 364 111.33 -17.35 -16.09
CA VAL A 364 112.04 -16.61 -17.17
C VAL A 364 113.13 -15.73 -16.58
N LYS A 365 112.90 -15.08 -15.43
CA LYS A 365 113.94 -14.33 -14.73
C LYS A 365 115.05 -15.25 -14.20
N GLU A 366 114.69 -16.35 -13.53
CA GLU A 366 115.66 -17.35 -13.05
C GLU A 366 116.52 -17.89 -14.21
N LYS A 367 115.90 -18.17 -15.37
CA LYS A 367 116.60 -18.53 -16.61
C LYS A 367 117.55 -17.42 -17.11
N GLN A 368 117.18 -16.15 -17.00
CA GLN A 368 118.06 -15.02 -17.35
C GLN A 368 119.24 -14.89 -16.37
N ASP A 369 118.99 -15.02 -15.08
CA ASP A 369 120.02 -15.00 -14.03
C ASP A 369 121.00 -16.19 -14.18
N LEU A 370 120.49 -17.39 -14.50
CA LEU A 370 121.29 -18.58 -14.84
C LEU A 370 122.08 -18.40 -16.14
N LEU A 371 121.50 -17.80 -17.18
CA LEU A 371 122.23 -17.49 -18.42
C LEU A 371 123.33 -16.44 -18.18
N ALA A 372 123.09 -15.44 -17.34
CA ALA A 372 124.12 -14.49 -16.92
C ALA A 372 125.25 -15.18 -16.15
N TYR A 373 124.92 -16.12 -15.26
CA TYR A 373 125.90 -16.94 -14.54
C TYR A 373 126.71 -17.86 -15.47
N VAL A 374 126.08 -18.53 -16.43
CA VAL A 374 126.76 -19.34 -17.46
C VAL A 374 127.68 -18.47 -18.33
N ASN A 375 127.22 -17.29 -18.76
CA ASN A 375 128.06 -16.33 -19.48
C ASN A 375 129.26 -15.85 -18.65
N ALA A 376 129.08 -15.63 -17.34
CA ALA A 376 130.17 -15.27 -16.44
C ALA A 376 131.19 -16.41 -16.27
N LEU A 377 130.73 -17.67 -16.15
CA LEU A 377 131.58 -18.86 -16.15
C LEU A 377 132.32 -19.04 -17.48
N GLN A 378 131.66 -18.83 -18.61
CA GLN A 378 132.26 -18.91 -19.94
C GLN A 378 133.32 -17.80 -20.14
N ALA A 379 133.07 -16.59 -19.63
CA ALA A 379 134.04 -15.49 -19.60
C ALA A 379 135.18 -15.69 -18.57
N HIS A 380 135.00 -16.59 -17.59
CA HIS A 380 136.07 -17.04 -16.68
C HIS A 380 136.93 -18.12 -17.34
N LEU A 381 136.30 -19.08 -18.03
CA LEU A 381 136.98 -20.10 -18.86
C LEU A 381 137.78 -19.45 -20.00
N GLN A 382 137.24 -18.45 -20.69
CA GLN A 382 138.00 -17.68 -21.69
C GLN A 382 139.19 -16.94 -21.08
N ARG A 383 139.07 -16.41 -19.84
CA ARG A 383 140.20 -15.80 -19.13
C ARG A 383 141.28 -16.82 -18.75
N GLN A 384 140.90 -18.00 -18.26
CA GLN A 384 141.87 -19.09 -18.06
C GLN A 384 142.52 -19.53 -19.39
N GLN A 385 141.79 -19.54 -20.50
CA GLN A 385 142.33 -19.83 -21.84
C GLN A 385 143.23 -18.71 -22.41
N SER A 386 143.18 -17.48 -21.88
CA SER A 386 144.16 -16.43 -22.19
C SER A 386 145.38 -16.46 -21.26
N ASP A 387 145.19 -16.74 -19.97
CA ASP A 387 146.30 -16.89 -19.01
C ASP A 387 147.14 -18.17 -19.28
N THR A 388 146.55 -19.16 -19.96
CA THR A 388 147.22 -20.44 -20.30
C THR A 388 147.65 -20.49 -21.78
N LYS A 389 148.27 -19.41 -22.30
CA LYS A 389 148.78 -19.33 -23.68
C LYS A 389 150.21 -18.79 -23.82
N GLN A 390 151.15 -19.49 -23.17
CA GLN A 390 152.41 -19.85 -23.84
C GLN A 390 152.52 -21.38 -23.88
N ILE A 391 153.24 -21.91 -24.87
CA ILE A 391 153.19 -23.32 -25.33
C ILE A 391 151.91 -23.65 -26.13
N PHE A 392 151.82 -22.99 -27.30
CA PHE A 392 151.44 -23.61 -28.58
C PHE A 392 152.18 -24.95 -28.79
N GLU A 393 151.75 -25.94 -29.59
CA GLU A 393 150.47 -26.29 -30.25
C GLU A 393 150.57 -27.85 -30.46
N GLU A 394 149.96 -28.64 -31.35
CA GLU A 394 149.07 -28.55 -32.52
C GLU A 394 148.37 -29.92 -32.70
N LYS A 395 147.06 -29.95 -32.99
CA LYS A 395 146.45 -30.97 -33.89
C LYS A 395 144.98 -30.69 -34.22
N THR A 396 144.70 -30.27 -35.46
CA THR A 396 143.34 -29.99 -35.95
C THR A 396 143.22 -30.32 -37.43
N GLU A 397 142.49 -31.38 -37.79
CA GLU A 397 141.88 -31.65 -39.11
C GLU A 397 140.86 -32.80 -38.91
N SER A 398 139.55 -32.57 -39.15
CA SER A 398 138.76 -32.97 -40.34
C SER A 398 138.71 -34.50 -40.57
N SER A 399 137.57 -35.17 -40.78
CA SER A 399 136.40 -34.86 -41.63
C SER A 399 135.07 -35.44 -41.07
N ASN A 400 133.90 -34.81 -41.23
CA ASN A 400 132.84 -35.00 -42.26
C ASN A 400 132.40 -36.48 -42.50
N THR A 401 131.11 -36.85 -42.72
CA THR A 401 129.93 -36.09 -43.21
C THR A 401 128.59 -36.77 -42.82
N SER A 402 127.45 -36.04 -42.95
CA SER A 402 126.04 -36.50 -43.04
C SER A 402 125.38 -37.06 -41.75
N ASN A 403 124.10 -36.79 -41.43
CA ASN A 403 123.10 -35.88 -42.02
C ASN A 403 122.19 -35.28 -40.92
N SER A 404 121.37 -34.29 -41.26
CA SER A 404 120.55 -33.50 -40.31
C SER A 404 119.02 -33.61 -40.61
N PRO A 405 118.10 -32.77 -40.10
CA PRO A 405 117.08 -33.16 -39.10
C PRO A 405 115.65 -32.81 -39.63
N PRO A 406 114.60 -32.36 -38.88
CA PRO A 406 114.32 -32.27 -37.43
C PRO A 406 112.89 -32.84 -37.10
N ASP A 407 112.08 -32.50 -36.07
CA ASP A 407 112.19 -31.55 -34.93
C ASP A 407 111.26 -31.93 -33.73
N THR A 408 111.40 -31.19 -32.63
CA THR A 408 110.45 -30.85 -31.55
C THR A 408 109.51 -31.88 -30.88
N LYS A 409 109.78 -32.10 -29.57
CA LYS A 409 108.93 -31.80 -28.37
C LYS A 409 107.52 -32.41 -28.22
N ASP A 410 107.04 -32.74 -27.01
CA ASP A 410 107.64 -32.95 -25.68
C ASP A 410 106.60 -33.67 -24.78
N VAL A 411 107.06 -34.37 -23.72
CA VAL A 411 106.40 -34.57 -22.40
C VAL A 411 104.86 -34.80 -22.41
N GLU A 412 104.36 -36.05 -22.26
CA GLU A 412 104.06 -36.71 -20.96
C GLU A 412 102.98 -36.01 -20.09
N LEU A 413 102.10 -36.65 -19.31
CA LEU A 413 101.67 -38.06 -19.15
C LEU A 413 100.52 -38.08 -18.09
N LEU A 414 99.59 -39.05 -18.15
CA LEU A 414 98.68 -39.48 -17.05
C LEU A 414 97.56 -38.48 -16.59
N GLU A 415 96.44 -38.89 -15.97
CA GLU A 415 95.91 -40.24 -15.68
C GLU A 415 94.35 -40.31 -15.68
N ASN A 416 93.82 -41.51 -15.97
CA ASN A 416 92.53 -42.20 -15.65
C ASN A 416 91.41 -41.47 -14.81
N VAL A 417 90.13 -41.87 -14.79
CA VAL A 417 89.51 -43.24 -14.81
C VAL A 417 88.16 -43.26 -15.55
N ASP A 418 87.73 -44.48 -15.91
CA ASP A 418 86.63 -44.86 -16.81
C ASP A 418 85.38 -45.42 -16.09
N LYS A 419 84.20 -45.41 -16.76
CA LYS A 419 82.89 -46.04 -16.37
C LYS A 419 82.20 -45.50 -15.08
N ALA A 420 80.90 -45.70 -14.82
CA ALA A 420 79.88 -46.61 -15.38
C ALA A 420 78.44 -46.03 -15.34
N CYS A 421 77.48 -46.73 -15.97
CA CYS A 421 76.04 -46.48 -15.83
C CYS A 421 75.40 -47.37 -14.74
N LEU A 422 74.26 -46.96 -14.14
CA LEU A 422 72.96 -47.68 -14.11
C LEU A 422 71.98 -47.13 -13.04
N SER A 423 70.72 -47.56 -13.12
CA SER A 423 69.56 -47.15 -12.29
C SER A 423 68.96 -48.33 -11.49
N VAL A 424 67.69 -48.24 -11.05
CA VAL A 424 66.87 -49.15 -10.18
C VAL A 424 66.87 -48.74 -8.70
N SER A 425 65.77 -48.49 -7.94
CA SER A 425 64.29 -48.65 -8.02
C SER A 425 63.67 -49.82 -7.24
N ARG A 426 62.75 -49.54 -6.29
CA ARG A 426 61.60 -50.34 -5.77
C ARG A 426 61.07 -49.72 -4.45
N THR A 427 59.84 -49.89 -3.97
CA THR A 427 58.60 -50.65 -4.35
C THR A 427 57.40 -49.82 -3.81
N ALA A 428 56.11 -49.98 -4.15
CA ALA A 428 55.28 -50.88 -4.99
C ALA A 428 54.08 -50.04 -5.55
N SER A 429 52.97 -50.50 -6.17
CA SER A 429 52.36 -51.83 -6.40
C SER A 429 51.61 -51.87 -7.76
N VAL A 430 51.22 -53.07 -8.21
CA VAL A 430 50.48 -53.41 -9.46
C VAL A 430 49.64 -54.65 -9.11
N PRO A 431 48.32 -54.78 -9.43
CA PRO A 431 47.72 -54.93 -10.79
C PRO A 431 46.37 -54.15 -10.96
N GLU A 432 45.50 -54.24 -12.00
CA GLU A 432 45.40 -54.70 -13.42
C GLU A 432 44.16 -53.97 -14.03
N GLU A 433 43.67 -54.07 -15.29
CA GLU A 433 43.90 -54.80 -16.56
C GLU A 433 43.52 -53.78 -17.71
N SER A 434 44.08 -53.73 -18.93
CA SER A 434 44.03 -54.63 -20.11
C SER A 434 42.98 -54.24 -21.19
N VAL A 435 43.26 -54.61 -22.46
CA VAL A 435 42.42 -54.46 -23.70
C VAL A 435 42.25 -53.00 -24.22
N VAL A 436 42.82 -52.50 -25.35
CA VAL A 436 42.71 -52.85 -26.81
C VAL A 436 41.40 -52.29 -27.45
N HIS A 437 41.32 -51.51 -28.55
CA HIS A 437 42.22 -51.18 -29.69
C HIS A 437 41.79 -49.88 -30.46
N MET A 438 42.71 -49.29 -31.27
CA MET A 438 42.59 -48.67 -32.64
C MET A 438 41.38 -47.79 -33.10
N ALA A 439 41.46 -46.83 -34.03
CA ALA A 439 42.57 -46.05 -34.66
C ALA A 439 42.03 -44.95 -35.64
N ALA A 440 42.93 -44.08 -36.13
CA ALA A 440 42.94 -43.37 -37.43
C ALA A 440 42.22 -42.00 -37.65
N ASP A 441 42.92 -41.22 -38.48
CA ASP A 441 42.59 -40.11 -39.42
C ASP A 441 42.07 -38.71 -39.03
N GLU A 442 42.86 -37.74 -39.52
CA GLU A 442 42.65 -36.38 -40.02
C GLU A 442 41.29 -35.64 -39.88
N VAL A 443 41.37 -34.32 -39.62
CA VAL A 443 41.13 -33.28 -40.66
C VAL A 443 41.79 -31.93 -40.28
N ASN A 444 42.10 -31.15 -41.31
CA ASN A 444 42.90 -29.92 -41.36
C ASN A 444 42.30 -28.66 -40.67
N ILE A 445 43.13 -27.62 -40.49
CA ILE A 445 42.81 -26.29 -39.94
C ILE A 445 42.65 -25.27 -41.10
N GLN A 446 41.62 -24.39 -41.08
CA GLN A 446 41.71 -22.95 -41.42
C GLN A 446 40.36 -22.18 -41.20
N PRO A 447 40.27 -20.82 -41.32
CA PRO A 447 39.60 -20.02 -40.29
C PRO A 447 38.28 -19.32 -40.69
N VAL A 448 37.68 -18.69 -39.68
CA VAL A 448 36.75 -17.55 -39.78
C VAL A 448 37.45 -16.37 -39.08
N GLY A 449 37.36 -15.11 -39.49
CA GLY A 449 36.53 -14.47 -40.51
C GLY A 449 36.10 -13.10 -39.98
N GLU A 450 36.15 -12.05 -40.80
CA GLU A 450 36.16 -10.66 -40.31
C GLU A 450 34.85 -10.20 -39.66
N GLY A 451 34.97 -9.30 -38.68
CA GLY A 451 33.86 -8.64 -38.00
C GLY A 451 34.33 -7.34 -37.36
N GLU A 452 33.98 -6.21 -37.98
CA GLU A 452 34.43 -4.87 -37.58
C GLU A 452 33.87 -4.45 -36.22
N TRP A 453 34.72 -3.85 -35.38
CA TRP A 453 34.31 -3.15 -34.15
C TRP A 453 34.81 -1.70 -34.22
N SER A 454 33.98 -0.83 -34.79
CA SER A 454 34.20 0.63 -34.84
C SER A 454 33.38 1.35 -33.78
N ASP A 455 33.91 2.50 -33.34
CA ASP A 455 33.21 3.58 -32.63
C ASP A 455 32.45 3.28 -31.34
N ILE A 456 33.21 3.25 -30.22
CA ILE A 456 32.79 4.00 -29.02
C ILE A 456 33.95 4.94 -28.63
N GLN A 457 33.70 6.26 -28.65
CA GLN A 457 34.69 7.27 -28.28
C GLN A 457 34.91 7.34 -26.76
N ALA A 458 36.14 7.69 -26.35
CA ALA A 458 36.47 7.94 -24.95
C ALA A 458 35.88 9.27 -24.45
N THR A 459 35.66 9.38 -23.14
CA THR A 459 35.45 10.66 -22.44
C THR A 459 36.02 10.56 -21.04
N ASP A 460 36.81 11.55 -20.63
CA ASP A 460 37.59 11.51 -19.38
C ASP A 460 36.71 11.49 -18.12
N ALA A 461 36.98 10.53 -17.23
CA ALA A 461 36.56 10.58 -15.82
C ALA A 461 37.80 10.74 -14.93
N ARG A 462 37.97 11.93 -14.34
CA ARG A 462 39.16 12.27 -13.53
C ARG A 462 39.11 11.61 -12.15
N ILE A 463 40.26 11.11 -11.71
CA ILE A 463 40.48 10.64 -10.34
C ILE A 463 40.56 11.85 -9.39
N ALA A 464 39.75 11.87 -8.32
CA ALA A 464 39.84 12.81 -7.21
C ALA A 464 39.25 12.20 -5.92
N ASP A 465 39.67 12.74 -4.77
CA ASP A 465 39.11 12.51 -3.43
C ASP A 465 38.94 11.06 -2.95
N VAL A 466 40.07 10.36 -2.78
CA VAL A 466 40.21 9.43 -1.66
C VAL A 466 40.00 10.22 -0.36
N ARG A 467 39.12 9.75 0.54
CA ARG A 467 39.01 10.28 1.90
C ARG A 467 39.14 9.17 2.94
N GLU A 468 40.05 9.41 3.86
CA GLU A 468 40.48 8.52 4.94
C GLU A 468 39.38 8.32 5.99
N ILE A 469 39.28 7.13 6.58
CA ILE A 469 38.32 6.79 7.64
C ILE A 469 39.11 6.48 8.92
N ALA A 470 38.95 7.31 9.94
CA ALA A 470 39.48 7.08 11.28
C ALA A 470 38.52 6.18 12.11
N PRO A 471 39.05 5.36 13.04
CA PRO A 471 38.25 4.40 13.79
C PRO A 471 37.65 4.95 15.11
N GLU A 472 36.68 4.21 15.63
CA GLU A 472 36.11 4.22 17.00
C GLU A 472 35.31 5.44 17.48
N ALA A 473 33.99 5.23 17.57
CA ALA A 473 33.17 5.57 18.74
C ALA A 473 31.96 4.61 18.82
N GLU A 474 31.60 4.14 20.01
CA GLU A 474 30.46 3.22 20.22
C GLU A 474 29.10 3.95 20.13
N GLY A 475 28.05 3.28 19.63
CA GLY A 475 26.70 3.86 19.66
C GLY A 475 25.58 3.08 18.96
N SER A 476 24.73 2.41 19.75
CA SER A 476 23.40 1.85 19.38
C SER A 476 23.31 0.85 18.21
N SER A 477 22.96 -0.40 18.53
CA SER A 477 22.24 -1.29 17.59
C SER A 477 20.72 -1.05 17.69
N HIS A 478 20.02 -1.16 16.56
CA HIS A 478 18.56 -1.23 16.50
C HIS A 478 18.16 -2.40 15.59
N ASP A 479 17.79 -3.52 16.22
CA ASP A 479 17.39 -4.75 15.54
C ASP A 479 16.02 -4.66 14.87
N ILE A 480 15.84 -5.49 13.85
CA ILE A 480 14.61 -5.55 13.03
C ILE A 480 13.53 -6.31 13.83
N SER A 481 12.42 -5.64 14.12
CA SER A 481 11.34 -6.23 14.92
C SER A 481 10.53 -7.28 14.13
N VAL A 482 10.78 -8.55 14.43
CA VAL A 482 10.02 -9.69 13.92
C VAL A 482 8.88 -10.02 14.89
N VAL A 483 7.63 -9.98 14.41
CA VAL A 483 6.45 -10.30 15.21
C VAL A 483 6.13 -11.80 15.14
N SER A 484 6.22 -12.47 16.30
CA SER A 484 5.75 -13.84 16.50
C SER A 484 4.41 -13.86 17.25
N PRO A 485 3.51 -14.83 17.00
CA PRO A 485 2.17 -14.85 17.58
C PRO A 485 2.17 -15.19 19.07
N ALA A 486 1.21 -14.63 19.80
CA ALA A 486 1.08 -14.81 21.24
C ALA A 486 0.57 -16.21 21.62
N ILE A 487 1.36 -16.97 22.37
CA ILE A 487 0.92 -18.17 23.09
C ILE A 487 0.32 -17.71 24.42
N ASN A 488 -0.98 -17.91 24.61
CA ASN A 488 -1.66 -17.58 25.86
C ASN A 488 -2.01 -18.85 26.64
N ASN A 489 -1.22 -19.17 27.67
CA ASN A 489 -1.46 -20.29 28.58
C ASN A 489 -1.64 -19.77 30.01
N GLN A 490 -2.88 -19.77 30.50
CA GLN A 490 -3.19 -19.88 31.91
C GLN A 490 -4.14 -21.06 32.13
N HIS A 491 -3.66 -22.08 32.83
CA HIS A 491 -4.51 -22.96 33.64
C HIS A 491 -5.00 -22.14 34.86
N ASP A 492 -6.17 -22.39 35.44
CA ASP A 492 -6.46 -23.70 36.02
C ASP A 492 -7.96 -23.93 36.37
N GLN A 493 -8.29 -25.19 36.70
CA GLN A 493 -9.51 -25.70 37.35
C GLN A 493 -10.85 -25.75 36.58
N GLY A 494 -11.25 -26.99 36.24
CA GLY A 494 -12.66 -27.43 36.16
C GLY A 494 -13.15 -27.96 37.53
N PRO A 495 -14.24 -28.77 37.64
CA PRO A 495 -14.77 -29.67 36.59
C PRO A 495 -16.30 -29.73 36.40
N ASN A 496 -16.70 -30.33 35.26
CA ASN A 496 -17.87 -31.20 34.99
C ASN A 496 -19.25 -30.93 35.66
N SER A 497 -20.27 -30.73 34.80
CA SER A 497 -21.42 -31.66 34.75
C SER A 497 -22.11 -31.64 33.36
N PHE A 498 -22.99 -32.60 33.11
CA PHE A 498 -23.60 -32.91 31.80
C PHE A 498 -25.07 -32.45 31.66
N HIS A 499 -25.57 -32.57 30.42
CA HIS A 499 -26.96 -32.79 29.98
C HIS A 499 -27.90 -31.60 29.65
N GLN A 500 -28.28 -31.58 28.36
CA GLN A 500 -29.58 -31.18 27.80
C GLN A 500 -30.77 -31.91 28.49
N PRO A 501 -32.00 -31.39 28.44
CA PRO A 501 -32.76 -31.21 27.19
C PRO A 501 -32.46 -29.94 26.38
#